data_AF-A0A6A0CTJ8-F1
#
_entry.id   AF-A0A6A0CTJ8-F1
#
_cell.length_a   1.000
_cell.length_b   1.000
_cell.length_c   1.000
_cell.angle_alpha   90.00
_cell.angle_beta   90.00
_cell.angle_gamma   90.00
#
_symmetry.space_group_name_H-M   'P 1'
#
loop_
_entity.id
_entity.type
_entity.pdbx_description
1 polymer ?
#
loop_
_entity_poly.entity_id
_entity_poly.type
_entity_poly.pdbx_seq_one_letter_code
_entity_poly.pdbx_strand_id
1 'polypeptide(L)'
;MAEEEPVRRLGVVPAPFPGEAFVSWVDTVAASLRVSRAAALRTLGLPGSASFSTHQFHLNPEQLEGLRRRTGLRPAQVERMLFGFYAPTVLPQLAEDNGRVGQGARVSQPWLRRDHSAACPLCVEASGGRWLLGWRLKWTFLCADHLVYLVDRCPRCGLRLYWRLEATGAGQRTRCVRPAARNGRGARRLGATVCGFPVAEMPALPVGDEEAVHVQRRVQALLIPADVSHNETSRRLLQQLVLIIRDVTHRKTLAGLLDRMESTVIDAVHETQGQPWQPPLAWTLERGTPAAVSALVRIAARSVLWDTPGAGPPG
;
A
#
# COMPACT_ATOMS: atom_id res chain seq x y z
N MET A 1 -11.99 13.10 -42.09
CA MET A 1 -12.38 13.23 -40.68
C MET A 1 -12.75 11.85 -40.19
N ALA A 2 -11.93 11.23 -39.36
CA ALA A 2 -12.26 9.91 -38.80
C ALA A 2 -13.39 10.11 -37.78
N GLU A 3 -14.53 9.49 -38.02
CA GLU A 3 -15.63 9.38 -37.06
C GLU A 3 -15.08 8.76 -35.76
N GLU A 4 -15.12 9.51 -34.66
CA GLU A 4 -14.81 8.95 -33.34
C GLU A 4 -15.84 7.87 -33.02
N GLU A 5 -15.39 6.62 -33.03
CA GLU A 5 -16.22 5.47 -32.66
C GLU A 5 -16.88 5.72 -31.29
N PRO A 6 -18.21 5.59 -31.17
CA PRO A 6 -18.93 5.96 -29.95
C PRO A 6 -18.41 5.16 -28.75
N VAL A 7 -17.90 5.87 -27.74
CA VAL A 7 -17.35 5.26 -26.53
C VAL A 7 -18.44 4.52 -25.77
N ARG A 8 -18.50 3.20 -25.92
CA ARG A 8 -19.49 2.35 -25.26
C ARG A 8 -19.22 2.26 -23.76
N ARG A 9 -20.25 2.52 -22.94
CA ARG A 9 -20.21 2.32 -21.50
C ARG A 9 -20.20 0.83 -21.13
N LEU A 10 -19.46 0.48 -20.09
CA LEU A 10 -19.45 -0.88 -19.55
C LEU A 10 -20.80 -1.20 -18.90
N GLY A 11 -21.35 -2.36 -19.22
CA GLY A 11 -22.63 -2.81 -18.66
C GLY A 11 -22.56 -3.10 -17.15
N VAL A 12 -21.39 -3.47 -16.63
CA VAL A 12 -21.14 -3.66 -15.20
C VAL A 12 -19.85 -2.96 -14.82
N VAL A 13 -19.93 -2.10 -13.80
CA VAL A 13 -18.79 -1.35 -13.26
C VAL A 13 -18.75 -1.62 -11.75
N PRO A 14 -17.78 -2.40 -11.25
CA PRO A 14 -17.60 -2.60 -9.83
C PRO A 14 -17.39 -1.27 -9.11
N ALA A 15 -18.13 -1.03 -8.02
CA ALA A 15 -17.92 0.15 -7.19
C ALA A 15 -16.50 0.12 -6.57
N PRO A 16 -15.76 1.24 -6.58
CA PRO A 16 -14.53 1.39 -5.82
C PRO A 16 -14.77 1.23 -4.32
N PHE A 17 -13.88 0.51 -3.64
CA PHE A 17 -13.89 0.43 -2.18
C PHE A 17 -13.24 1.70 -1.56
N PRO A 18 -13.68 2.18 -0.39
CA PRO A 18 -13.07 3.34 0.26
C PRO A 18 -11.56 3.17 0.46
N GLY A 19 -10.77 4.10 -0.08
CA GLY A 19 -9.30 4.07 -0.01
C GLY A 19 -8.64 3.00 -0.89
N GLU A 20 -9.38 2.31 -1.77
CA GLU A 20 -8.83 1.32 -2.68
C GLU A 20 -7.76 1.91 -3.61
N ALA A 21 -6.69 1.17 -3.86
CA ALA A 21 -5.71 1.55 -4.87
C ALA A 21 -6.28 1.35 -6.29
N PHE A 22 -5.96 2.24 -7.23
CA PHE A 22 -6.51 2.19 -8.58
C PHE A 22 -6.23 0.85 -9.27
N VAL A 23 -5.03 0.31 -9.07
CA VAL A 23 -4.65 -1.03 -9.58
C VAL A 23 -5.46 -2.17 -8.97
N SER A 24 -5.89 -2.06 -7.71
CA SER A 24 -6.81 -3.03 -7.06
C SER A 24 -8.20 -2.97 -7.67
N TRP A 25 -8.68 -1.76 -7.93
CA TRP A 25 -9.96 -1.58 -8.59
C TRP A 25 -9.92 -2.12 -10.02
N VAL A 26 -8.84 -1.86 -10.78
CA VAL A 26 -8.63 -2.43 -12.12
C VAL A 26 -8.58 -3.96 -12.08
N ASP A 27 -7.99 -4.58 -11.05
CA ASP A 27 -8.02 -6.04 -10.89
C ASP A 27 -9.42 -6.57 -10.65
N THR A 28 -10.24 -5.82 -9.93
CA THR A 28 -11.64 -6.18 -9.72
C THR A 28 -12.44 -6.05 -11.01
N VAL A 29 -12.21 -5.01 -11.81
CA VAL A 29 -12.76 -4.89 -13.16
C VAL A 29 -12.32 -6.07 -14.02
N ALA A 30 -11.03 -6.42 -14.00
CA ALA A 30 -10.47 -7.55 -14.73
C ALA A 30 -11.12 -8.88 -14.30
N ALA A 31 -11.33 -9.09 -12.99
CA ALA A 31 -12.03 -10.25 -12.44
C ALA A 31 -13.48 -10.33 -12.94
N SER A 32 -14.20 -9.20 -12.88
CA SER A 32 -15.61 -9.11 -13.24
C SER A 32 -15.84 -9.36 -14.74
N LEU A 33 -14.94 -8.86 -15.58
CA LEU A 33 -14.96 -9.05 -17.02
C LEU A 33 -14.28 -10.35 -17.48
N ARG A 34 -13.64 -11.10 -16.56
CA ARG A 34 -12.83 -12.31 -16.83
C ARG A 34 -11.73 -12.07 -17.87
N VAL A 35 -11.09 -10.91 -17.80
CA VAL A 35 -9.99 -10.53 -18.70
C VAL A 35 -8.68 -10.33 -17.93
N SER A 36 -7.57 -10.21 -18.64
CA SER A 36 -6.31 -9.81 -18.01
C SER A 36 -6.35 -8.36 -17.55
N ARG A 37 -5.51 -7.97 -16.57
CA ARG A 37 -5.35 -6.58 -16.13
C ARG A 37 -5.05 -5.63 -17.31
N ALA A 38 -4.18 -6.05 -18.23
CA ALA A 38 -3.84 -5.27 -19.41
C ALA A 38 -5.04 -5.08 -20.34
N ALA A 39 -5.88 -6.10 -20.51
CA ALA A 39 -7.13 -5.99 -21.26
C ALA A 39 -8.14 -5.08 -20.54
N ALA A 40 -8.28 -5.20 -19.21
CA ALA A 40 -9.13 -4.32 -18.42
C ALA A 40 -8.71 -2.84 -18.56
N LEU A 41 -7.40 -2.54 -18.53
CA LEU A 41 -6.90 -1.18 -18.79
C LEU A 41 -7.31 -0.69 -20.18
N ARG A 42 -7.17 -1.51 -21.23
CA ARG A 42 -7.62 -1.13 -22.59
C ARG A 42 -9.12 -0.89 -22.66
N THR A 43 -9.91 -1.76 -22.03
CA THR A 43 -11.37 -1.60 -21.91
C THR A 43 -11.75 -0.31 -21.20
N LEU A 44 -10.92 0.15 -20.25
CA LEU A 44 -11.08 1.43 -19.55
C LEU A 44 -10.56 2.64 -20.34
N GLY A 45 -10.08 2.44 -21.58
CA GLY A 45 -9.54 3.51 -22.43
C GLY A 45 -8.10 3.93 -22.06
N LEU A 46 -7.38 3.11 -21.30
CA LEU A 46 -6.00 3.36 -20.90
C LEU A 46 -5.03 2.46 -21.67
N PRO A 47 -3.81 2.93 -21.96
CA PRO A 47 -2.75 2.08 -22.50
C PRO A 47 -2.56 0.80 -21.65
N GLY A 48 -2.80 -0.35 -22.27
CA GLY A 48 -2.66 -1.65 -21.61
C GLY A 48 -1.24 -2.18 -21.74
N SER A 49 -0.39 -1.90 -20.75
CA SER A 49 0.90 -2.58 -20.59
C SER A 49 0.87 -3.47 -19.35
N ALA A 50 1.51 -4.64 -19.44
CA ALA A 50 1.76 -5.51 -18.28
C ALA A 50 2.90 -4.98 -17.39
N SER A 51 3.69 -4.03 -17.90
CA SER A 51 4.64 -3.28 -17.09
C SER A 51 3.90 -2.24 -16.27
N PHE A 52 4.42 -1.96 -15.09
CA PHE A 52 3.86 -1.01 -14.14
C PHE A 52 3.39 0.27 -14.80
N SER A 53 2.08 0.45 -14.69
CA SER A 53 1.42 1.55 -15.31
C SER A 53 1.62 2.82 -14.48
N THR A 54 2.11 3.85 -15.14
CA THR A 54 2.17 5.24 -14.64
C THR A 54 0.79 5.69 -14.10
N HIS A 55 -0.28 5.08 -14.60
CA HIS A 55 -1.68 5.28 -14.23
C HIS A 55 -2.02 5.03 -12.75
N GLN A 56 -1.12 4.52 -11.91
CA GLN A 56 -1.38 4.47 -10.46
C GLN A 56 -0.95 5.74 -9.72
N PHE A 57 -0.14 6.59 -10.38
CA PHE A 57 0.29 7.87 -9.79
C PHE A 57 -0.69 8.96 -10.11
N HIS A 58 -1.06 9.06 -11.37
CA HIS A 58 -1.89 10.14 -11.89
C HIS A 58 -2.50 9.72 -13.22
N LEU A 59 -3.64 10.32 -13.56
CA LEU A 59 -4.29 10.24 -14.85
C LEU A 59 -4.55 11.67 -15.32
N ASN A 60 -4.24 11.96 -16.57
CA ASN A 60 -4.50 13.30 -17.12
C ASN A 60 -6.02 13.54 -17.29
N PRO A 61 -6.46 14.80 -17.51
CA PRO A 61 -7.88 15.11 -17.63
C PRO A 61 -8.61 14.33 -18.74
N GLU A 62 -7.95 14.09 -19.87
CA GLU A 62 -8.51 13.30 -20.99
C GLU A 62 -8.75 11.84 -20.59
N GLN A 63 -7.80 11.23 -19.87
CA GLN A 63 -7.90 9.86 -19.35
C GLN A 63 -9.00 9.74 -18.30
N LEU A 64 -9.11 10.72 -17.39
CA LEU A 64 -10.18 10.76 -16.37
C LEU A 64 -11.55 10.87 -17.02
N GLU A 65 -11.67 11.73 -18.03
CA GLU A 65 -12.92 11.92 -18.76
C GLU A 65 -13.26 10.68 -19.61
N GLY A 66 -12.27 10.06 -20.24
CA GLY A 66 -12.42 8.77 -20.93
C GLY A 66 -12.88 7.64 -20.01
N LEU A 67 -12.38 7.59 -18.77
CA LEU A 67 -12.85 6.68 -17.72
C LEU A 67 -14.29 7.00 -17.31
N ARG A 68 -14.62 8.28 -17.08
CA ARG A 68 -15.97 8.72 -16.70
C ARG A 68 -17.00 8.31 -17.73
N ARG A 69 -16.71 8.49 -19.03
CA ARG A 69 -17.61 8.04 -20.11
C ARG A 69 -17.89 6.54 -20.06
N ARG A 70 -16.84 5.74 -19.88
CA ARG A 70 -16.89 4.26 -19.89
C ARG A 70 -17.45 3.63 -18.61
N THR A 71 -17.29 4.28 -17.47
CA THR A 71 -17.53 3.68 -16.14
C THR A 71 -18.60 4.41 -15.33
N GLY A 72 -18.86 5.69 -15.63
CA GLY A 72 -19.70 6.56 -14.81
C GLY A 72 -19.05 7.06 -13.52
N LEU A 73 -17.81 6.65 -13.20
CA LEU A 73 -17.10 7.16 -12.03
C LEU A 73 -16.73 8.63 -12.24
N ARG A 74 -16.98 9.47 -11.23
CA ARG A 74 -16.54 10.87 -11.26
C ARG A 74 -15.01 10.94 -11.21
N PRO A 75 -14.36 11.91 -11.87
CA PRO A 75 -12.91 12.10 -11.81
C PRO A 75 -12.35 12.09 -10.38
N ALA A 76 -12.99 12.82 -9.45
CA ALA A 76 -12.62 12.85 -8.04
C ALA A 76 -12.67 11.47 -7.33
N GLN A 77 -13.54 10.56 -7.77
CA GLN A 77 -13.55 9.20 -7.20
C GLN A 77 -12.34 8.39 -7.67
N VAL A 78 -11.90 8.60 -8.92
CA VAL A 78 -10.72 7.96 -9.49
C VAL A 78 -9.45 8.51 -8.87
N GLU A 79 -9.36 9.84 -8.72
CA GLU A 79 -8.19 10.53 -8.15
C GLU A 79 -7.87 10.05 -6.73
N ARG A 80 -8.88 9.77 -5.91
CA ARG A 80 -8.68 9.21 -4.55
C ARG A 80 -8.05 7.82 -4.52
N MET A 81 -8.02 7.12 -5.65
CA MET A 81 -7.38 5.80 -5.79
C MET A 81 -5.94 5.89 -6.32
N LEU A 82 -5.45 7.09 -6.63
CA LEU A 82 -4.13 7.35 -7.24
C LEU A 82 -3.16 7.95 -6.22
N PHE A 83 -1.85 7.72 -6.36
CA PHE A 83 -0.86 8.32 -5.45
C PHE A 83 -0.88 9.86 -5.45
N GLY A 84 -1.34 10.49 -6.53
CA GLY A 84 -1.58 11.93 -6.60
C GLY A 84 -2.51 12.44 -5.51
N PHE A 85 -3.41 11.58 -4.98
CA PHE A 85 -4.20 11.90 -3.79
C PHE A 85 -3.32 12.34 -2.61
N TYR A 86 -2.16 11.72 -2.43
CA TYR A 86 -1.23 12.04 -1.33
C TYR A 86 -0.27 13.19 -1.64
N ALA A 87 -0.37 13.82 -2.81
CA ALA A 87 0.53 14.91 -3.20
C ALA A 87 0.46 16.11 -2.23
N PRO A 88 -0.70 16.54 -1.72
CA PRO A 88 -0.75 17.67 -0.79
C PRO A 88 -0.05 17.42 0.57
N THR A 89 0.18 16.16 0.94
CA THR A 89 0.65 15.74 2.27
C THR A 89 1.99 14.99 2.18
N VAL A 90 1.96 13.68 1.95
CA VAL A 90 3.12 12.78 2.15
C VAL A 90 3.92 12.53 0.88
N LEU A 91 3.42 12.93 -0.29
CA LEU A 91 4.11 12.82 -1.58
C LEU A 91 4.18 14.17 -2.34
N PRO A 92 4.66 15.28 -1.73
CA PRO A 92 4.68 16.62 -2.33
C PRO A 92 5.36 16.70 -3.70
N GLN A 93 6.39 15.89 -3.91
CA GLN A 93 7.09 15.80 -5.20
C GLN A 93 6.17 15.43 -6.37
N LEU A 94 5.02 14.78 -6.13
CA LEU A 94 4.07 14.48 -7.20
C LEU A 94 3.31 15.72 -7.71
N ALA A 95 3.16 16.75 -6.88
CA ALA A 95 2.59 18.03 -7.28
C ALA A 95 3.60 18.90 -8.05
N GLU A 96 4.85 18.91 -7.59
CA GLU A 96 5.93 19.74 -8.16
C GLU A 96 6.28 19.37 -9.60
N ASP A 97 6.13 18.09 -9.97
CA ASP A 97 6.58 17.58 -11.26
C ASP A 97 5.54 17.71 -12.40
N ASN A 98 4.39 18.37 -12.20
CA ASN A 98 3.34 18.53 -13.22
C ASN A 98 3.00 17.22 -13.97
N GLY A 99 3.03 16.08 -13.27
CA GLY A 99 2.78 14.75 -13.85
C GLY A 99 3.95 14.10 -14.61
N ARG A 100 5.13 14.73 -14.71
CA ARG A 100 6.31 14.19 -15.43
C ARG A 100 6.95 13.00 -14.72
N VAL A 101 7.00 12.98 -13.39
CA VAL A 101 7.53 11.85 -12.60
C VAL A 101 6.64 10.60 -12.65
N GLY A 102 5.39 10.75 -13.11
CA GLY A 102 4.53 9.64 -13.47
C GLY A 102 5.14 8.74 -14.56
N GLN A 103 6.01 9.25 -15.45
CA GLN A 103 6.45 8.56 -16.67
C GLN A 103 7.59 7.54 -16.54
N GLY A 104 8.02 7.19 -15.32
CA GLY A 104 8.82 5.99 -15.09
C GLY A 104 10.18 6.17 -14.42
N ALA A 105 10.59 7.39 -14.10
CA ALA A 105 11.86 7.65 -13.43
C ALA A 105 11.65 8.34 -12.08
N ARG A 106 12.01 7.64 -10.99
CA ARG A 106 12.49 8.22 -9.72
C ARG A 106 11.49 8.96 -8.81
N VAL A 107 10.33 8.37 -8.50
CA VAL A 107 9.87 8.48 -7.10
C VAL A 107 10.75 7.53 -6.26
N SER A 108 12.01 7.88 -6.07
CA SER A 108 12.88 7.22 -5.08
C SER A 108 12.49 7.75 -3.70
N GLN A 109 11.26 7.46 -3.29
CA GLN A 109 10.78 7.78 -1.96
C GLN A 109 10.93 6.55 -1.09
N PRO A 110 11.85 6.55 -0.10
CA PRO A 110 12.07 5.41 0.78
C PRO A 110 10.81 4.96 1.51
N TRP A 111 9.84 5.87 1.67
CA TRP A 111 8.56 5.68 2.35
C TRP A 111 7.43 5.19 1.45
N LEU A 112 7.69 4.99 0.15
CA LEU A 112 6.74 4.45 -0.81
C LEU A 112 7.10 3.00 -1.16
N ARG A 113 6.18 2.07 -0.91
CA ARG A 113 6.19 0.71 -1.46
C ARG A 113 5.75 0.78 -2.91
N ARG A 114 6.67 1.24 -3.77
CA ARG A 114 6.38 1.46 -5.18
C ARG A 114 5.94 0.18 -5.88
N ASP A 115 6.55 -0.95 -5.54
CA ASP A 115 6.48 -2.16 -6.36
C ASP A 115 5.64 -3.29 -5.76
N HIS A 116 5.23 -3.15 -4.52
CA HIS A 116 4.48 -4.11 -3.73
C HIS A 116 3.50 -3.38 -2.81
N SER A 117 2.65 -4.12 -2.12
CA SER A 117 1.81 -3.57 -1.08
C SER A 117 1.96 -4.39 0.20
N ALA A 118 1.78 -3.74 1.34
CA ALA A 118 1.39 -4.44 2.54
C ALA A 118 -0.13 -4.72 2.50
N ALA A 119 -0.63 -5.56 3.40
CA ALA A 119 -2.05 -5.81 3.56
C ALA A 119 -2.38 -6.25 4.98
N CYS A 120 -3.62 -6.02 5.38
CA CYS A 120 -4.24 -6.75 6.46
C CYS A 120 -5.00 -7.94 5.85
N PRO A 121 -4.64 -9.19 6.18
CA PRO A 121 -5.34 -10.38 5.69
C PRO A 121 -6.86 -10.33 5.90
N LEU A 122 -7.30 -9.88 7.08
CA LEU A 122 -8.71 -9.77 7.46
C LEU A 122 -9.47 -8.74 6.60
N CYS A 123 -8.89 -7.55 6.40
CA CYS A 123 -9.49 -6.54 5.50
C CYS A 123 -9.56 -7.05 4.05
N VAL A 124 -8.52 -7.75 3.58
CA VAL A 124 -8.51 -8.30 2.22
C VAL A 124 -9.62 -9.33 2.05
N GLU A 125 -9.81 -10.21 3.04
CA GLU A 125 -10.90 -11.19 3.04
C GLU A 125 -12.27 -10.51 3.06
N ALA A 126 -12.53 -9.66 4.06
CA ALA A 126 -13.82 -9.00 4.27
C ALA A 126 -14.25 -8.12 3.08
N SER A 127 -13.30 -7.50 2.39
CA SER A 127 -13.58 -6.64 1.22
C SER A 127 -13.68 -7.41 -0.10
N GLY A 128 -13.45 -8.73 -0.10
CA GLY A 128 -13.43 -9.56 -1.30
C GLY A 128 -12.20 -9.31 -2.18
N GLY A 129 -11.06 -8.96 -1.58
CA GLY A 129 -9.76 -8.84 -2.23
C GLY A 129 -9.33 -7.41 -2.57
N ARG A 130 -9.72 -6.42 -1.76
CA ARG A 130 -9.38 -5.00 -1.99
C ARG A 130 -8.08 -4.63 -1.31
N TRP A 131 -7.22 -3.97 -2.05
CA TRP A 131 -5.93 -3.48 -1.55
C TRP A 131 -5.98 -1.96 -1.45
N LEU A 132 -5.72 -1.45 -0.25
CA LEU A 132 -5.80 -0.02 0.02
C LEU A 132 -4.57 0.72 -0.49
N LEU A 133 -4.76 1.92 -1.01
CA LEU A 133 -3.67 2.79 -1.49
C LEU A 133 -2.69 3.13 -0.35
N GLY A 134 -3.22 3.40 0.83
CA GLY A 134 -2.42 3.73 2.03
C GLY A 134 -1.48 2.60 2.47
N TRP A 135 -1.79 1.34 2.17
CA TRP A 135 -0.90 0.21 2.48
C TRP A 135 0.36 0.16 1.62
N ARG A 136 0.41 0.98 0.55
CA ARG A 136 1.62 1.20 -0.24
C ARG A 136 2.52 2.28 0.36
N LEU A 137 2.11 2.93 1.43
CA LEU A 137 2.95 3.85 2.19
C LEU A 137 3.51 3.12 3.41
N LYS A 138 4.83 3.23 3.65
CA LYS A 138 5.45 2.65 4.85
C LYS A 138 4.96 3.29 6.15
N TRP A 139 4.35 4.47 6.06
CA TRP A 139 3.62 5.13 7.13
C TRP A 139 2.41 4.35 7.64
N THR A 140 1.91 3.39 6.86
CA THR A 140 0.90 2.43 7.29
C THR A 140 1.58 1.09 7.53
N PHE A 141 1.78 0.77 8.82
CA PHE A 141 2.50 -0.42 9.28
C PHE A 141 1.62 -1.40 10.05
N LEU A 142 0.47 -0.98 10.56
CA LEU A 142 -0.53 -1.86 11.16
C LEU A 142 -1.95 -1.49 10.70
N CYS A 143 -2.89 -2.42 10.89
CA CYS A 143 -4.31 -2.17 10.72
C CYS A 143 -4.90 -1.74 12.07
N ALA A 144 -5.41 -0.51 12.14
CA ALA A 144 -5.98 0.03 13.39
C ALA A 144 -7.39 -0.51 13.70
N ASP A 145 -8.03 -1.18 12.74
CA ASP A 145 -9.33 -1.82 12.89
C ASP A 145 -9.20 -3.25 13.43
N HIS A 146 -8.24 -4.02 12.91
CA HIS A 146 -8.01 -5.41 13.29
C HIS A 146 -6.85 -5.60 14.26
N LEU A 147 -6.13 -4.53 14.62
CA LEU A 147 -4.99 -4.53 15.54
C LEU A 147 -3.93 -5.58 15.20
N VAL A 148 -3.57 -5.67 13.91
CA VAL A 148 -2.50 -6.55 13.42
C VAL A 148 -1.46 -5.75 12.65
N TYR A 149 -0.19 -6.15 12.75
CA TYR A 149 0.83 -5.66 11.83
C TYR A 149 0.48 -6.10 10.41
N LEU A 150 0.69 -5.20 9.44
CA LEU A 150 0.44 -5.55 8.05
C LEU A 150 1.44 -6.61 7.59
N VAL A 151 1.00 -7.51 6.70
CA VAL A 151 1.85 -8.46 6.01
C VAL A 151 2.23 -7.91 4.65
N ASP A 152 3.50 -7.98 4.27
CA ASP A 152 3.95 -7.52 2.95
C ASP A 152 4.75 -8.57 2.18
N ARG A 153 4.86 -9.78 2.73
CA ARG A 153 5.52 -10.96 2.17
C ARG A 153 4.64 -12.18 2.35
N CYS A 154 4.72 -13.12 1.41
CA CYS A 154 4.06 -14.41 1.51
C CYS A 154 4.85 -15.36 2.43
N PRO A 155 4.21 -16.05 3.40
CA PRO A 155 4.91 -16.99 4.29
C PRO A 155 5.45 -18.22 3.54
N ARG A 156 4.79 -18.65 2.45
CA ARG A 156 5.20 -19.83 1.68
C ARG A 156 6.42 -19.58 0.78
N CYS A 157 6.48 -18.43 0.11
CA CYS A 157 7.55 -18.14 -0.87
C CYS A 157 8.49 -17.01 -0.48
N GLY A 158 8.23 -16.28 0.61
CA GLY A 158 9.02 -15.16 1.12
C GLY A 158 9.00 -13.87 0.25
N LEU A 159 8.35 -13.92 -0.91
CA LEU A 159 8.31 -12.83 -1.87
C LEU A 159 7.24 -11.79 -1.49
N ARG A 160 7.48 -10.53 -1.88
CA ARG A 160 6.59 -9.41 -1.57
C ARG A 160 5.22 -9.56 -2.25
N LEU A 161 4.19 -9.10 -1.57
CA LEU A 161 2.80 -9.20 -2.03
C LEU A 161 2.44 -8.12 -3.05
N TYR A 162 1.42 -8.42 -3.85
CA TYR A 162 0.79 -7.45 -4.77
C TYR A 162 1.81 -6.73 -5.67
N TRP A 163 2.63 -7.55 -6.34
CA TRP A 163 3.81 -7.11 -7.10
C TRP A 163 3.45 -6.55 -8.48
N ARG A 164 4.13 -5.47 -8.87
CA ARG A 164 3.79 -4.68 -10.08
C ARG A 164 4.15 -5.28 -11.45
N LEU A 165 5.24 -6.04 -11.56
CA LEU A 165 5.90 -6.31 -12.86
C LEU A 165 5.43 -7.61 -13.52
N GLU A 166 4.82 -8.51 -12.75
CA GLU A 166 4.39 -9.79 -13.28
C GLU A 166 2.94 -9.64 -13.69
N ALA A 167 2.64 -9.97 -14.94
CA ALA A 167 1.32 -9.98 -15.55
C ALA A 167 0.38 -10.93 -14.78
N THR A 168 -0.08 -10.46 -13.65
CA THR A 168 -0.75 -11.25 -12.65
C THR A 168 -2.13 -10.64 -12.54
N GLY A 169 -3.09 -11.31 -13.17
CA GLY A 169 -4.45 -10.82 -13.26
C GLY A 169 -5.15 -10.78 -11.90
N ALA A 170 -6.47 -10.87 -11.95
CA ALA A 170 -7.38 -10.86 -10.79
C ALA A 170 -6.98 -11.75 -9.60
N GLY A 171 -6.15 -12.77 -9.80
CA GLY A 171 -5.67 -13.66 -8.73
C GLY A 171 -4.88 -12.98 -7.61
N GLN A 172 -4.20 -11.85 -7.86
CA GLN A 172 -3.47 -11.12 -6.80
C GLN A 172 -4.36 -10.54 -5.70
N ARG A 173 -5.66 -10.37 -6.00
CA ARG A 173 -6.65 -9.83 -5.07
C ARG A 173 -6.71 -10.67 -3.79
N THR A 174 -6.61 -11.99 -3.93
CA THR A 174 -6.84 -12.94 -2.83
C THR A 174 -5.75 -13.99 -2.66
N ARG A 175 -4.77 -14.10 -3.58
CA ARG A 175 -3.72 -15.12 -3.54
C ARG A 175 -2.35 -14.58 -3.92
N CYS A 176 -1.31 -15.21 -3.39
CA CYS A 176 0.07 -15.01 -3.84
C CYS A 176 0.25 -15.63 -5.24
N VAL A 177 0.49 -14.77 -6.22
CA VAL A 177 0.70 -15.16 -7.63
C VAL A 177 2.16 -15.31 -8.02
N ARG A 178 3.08 -15.18 -7.06
CA ARG A 178 4.52 -15.22 -7.34
C ARG A 178 4.91 -16.62 -7.83
N PRO A 179 5.88 -16.76 -8.73
CA PRO A 179 6.35 -18.08 -9.18
C PRO A 179 6.84 -18.93 -7.99
N ALA A 180 6.41 -20.19 -7.92
CA ALA A 180 6.75 -21.11 -6.83
C ALA A 180 8.23 -21.52 -6.83
N ALA A 181 8.89 -21.57 -7.99
CA ALA A 181 10.31 -21.91 -8.13
C ALA A 181 11.15 -20.70 -8.55
N ARG A 182 12.21 -20.36 -7.78
CA ARG A 182 13.17 -19.29 -8.14
C ARG A 182 14.26 -19.77 -9.12
N ASN A 183 14.30 -21.05 -9.45
CA ASN A 183 15.38 -21.69 -10.20
C ASN A 183 15.21 -21.44 -11.70
N GLY A 184 15.82 -20.35 -12.19
CA GLY A 184 15.89 -20.04 -13.62
C GLY A 184 16.03 -18.55 -13.86
N ARG A 185 17.22 -18.11 -14.28
CA ARG A 185 17.44 -16.77 -14.85
C ARG A 185 16.95 -16.82 -16.30
N GLY A 186 15.89 -16.08 -16.64
CA GLY A 186 15.42 -16.01 -18.03
C GLY A 186 13.92 -15.72 -18.17
N ALA A 187 13.59 -15.00 -19.24
CA ALA A 187 12.31 -14.32 -19.47
C ALA A 187 11.09 -15.25 -19.66
N ARG A 188 9.90 -14.70 -19.34
CA ARG A 188 8.53 -15.19 -19.63
C ARG A 188 8.26 -16.66 -19.34
N ARG A 189 7.81 -16.94 -18.10
CA ARG A 189 7.23 -18.23 -17.75
C ARG A 189 5.73 -18.25 -18.03
N LEU A 190 5.34 -18.44 -19.30
CA LEU A 190 4.02 -19.00 -19.57
C LEU A 190 4.00 -20.41 -18.94
N GLY A 191 3.07 -20.68 -18.01
CA GLY A 191 2.92 -22.00 -17.39
C GLY A 191 3.77 -22.29 -16.14
N ALA A 192 4.46 -21.31 -15.54
CA ALA A 192 5.04 -21.54 -14.22
C ALA A 192 3.96 -21.71 -13.15
N THR A 193 4.14 -22.70 -12.28
CA THR A 193 3.33 -22.87 -11.08
C THR A 193 3.43 -21.61 -10.21
N VAL A 194 2.28 -21.01 -9.92
CA VAL A 194 2.18 -19.89 -9.00
C VAL A 194 2.08 -20.40 -7.57
N CYS A 195 2.57 -19.63 -6.61
CA CYS A 195 2.61 -19.98 -5.19
C CYS A 195 1.21 -20.34 -4.63
N GLY A 196 0.19 -19.59 -5.02
CA GLY A 196 -1.23 -19.87 -4.73
C GLY A 196 -1.66 -19.61 -3.28
N PHE A 197 -0.75 -19.22 -2.39
CA PHE A 197 -1.02 -19.02 -0.97
C PHE A 197 -2.14 -17.99 -0.76
N PRO A 198 -3.25 -18.32 -0.08
CA PRO A 198 -4.35 -17.39 0.18
C PRO A 198 -3.88 -16.22 1.05
N VAL A 199 -4.22 -14.99 0.66
CA VAL A 199 -3.86 -13.79 1.43
C VAL A 199 -4.58 -13.77 2.78
N ALA A 200 -5.83 -14.24 2.82
CA ALA A 200 -6.62 -14.36 4.04
C ALA A 200 -5.99 -15.28 5.09
N GLU A 201 -5.26 -16.32 4.66
CA GLU A 201 -4.59 -17.28 5.53
C GLU A 201 -3.17 -16.83 5.94
N MET A 202 -2.74 -15.63 5.55
CA MET A 202 -1.40 -15.16 5.94
C MET A 202 -1.39 -14.84 7.43
N PRO A 203 -0.37 -15.29 8.17
CA PRO A 203 -0.30 -15.03 9.59
C PRO A 203 -0.10 -13.54 9.84
N ALA A 204 -1.12 -12.91 10.43
CA ALA A 204 -1.09 -11.52 10.83
C ALA A 204 -0.75 -11.45 12.32
N LEU A 205 0.37 -10.82 12.65
CA LEU A 205 0.80 -10.71 14.04
C LEU A 205 -0.07 -9.69 14.78
N PRO A 206 -0.69 -10.06 15.91
CA PRO A 206 -1.45 -9.12 16.72
C PRO A 206 -0.54 -8.01 17.26
N VAL A 207 -1.10 -6.82 17.41
CA VAL A 207 -0.44 -5.66 18.04
C VAL A 207 -1.04 -5.48 19.44
N GLY A 208 -0.29 -5.89 20.46
CA GLY A 208 -0.62 -5.60 21.86
C GLY A 208 -0.16 -4.22 22.34
N ASP A 209 0.61 -3.50 21.52
CA ASP A 209 1.19 -2.20 21.88
C ASP A 209 0.25 -1.03 21.56
N GLU A 210 -0.38 -0.47 22.60
CA GLU A 210 -1.33 0.65 22.47
C GLU A 210 -0.70 1.90 21.85
N GLU A 211 0.57 2.17 22.14
CA GLU A 211 1.29 3.32 21.59
C GLU A 211 1.45 3.15 20.07
N ALA A 212 1.77 1.95 19.60
CA ALA A 212 1.84 1.66 18.17
C ALA A 212 0.50 1.95 17.47
N VAL A 213 -0.61 1.58 18.09
CA VAL A 213 -1.97 1.84 17.57
C VAL A 213 -2.26 3.34 17.55
N HIS A 214 -1.95 4.06 18.63
CA HIS A 214 -2.14 5.50 18.72
C HIS A 214 -1.34 6.25 17.64
N VAL A 215 -0.04 5.93 17.51
CA VAL A 215 0.84 6.52 16.50
C VAL A 215 0.35 6.20 15.09
N GLN A 216 -0.09 4.96 14.81
CA GLN A 216 -0.63 4.61 13.51
C GLN A 216 -1.85 5.46 13.16
N ARG A 217 -2.81 5.63 14.08
CA ARG A 217 -4.00 6.46 13.87
C ARG A 217 -3.63 7.92 13.62
N ARG A 218 -2.71 8.46 14.43
CA ARG A 218 -2.25 9.85 14.28
C ARG A 218 -1.55 10.08 12.95
N VAL A 219 -0.63 9.19 12.56
CA VAL A 219 0.05 9.26 11.26
C VAL A 219 -0.95 9.14 10.13
N GLN A 220 -1.89 8.19 10.20
CA GLN A 220 -2.91 8.01 9.15
C GLN A 220 -3.75 9.26 8.92
N ALA A 221 -4.10 9.99 9.99
CA ALA A 221 -4.79 11.27 9.88
C ALA A 221 -3.95 12.34 9.16
N LEU A 222 -2.63 12.38 9.37
CA LEU A 222 -1.71 13.28 8.65
C LEU A 222 -1.55 12.91 7.17
N LEU A 223 -1.72 11.63 6.81
CA LEU A 223 -1.61 11.20 5.41
C LEU A 223 -2.79 11.72 4.57
N ILE A 224 -3.99 11.81 5.14
CA ILE A 224 -5.21 12.16 4.41
C ILE A 224 -5.23 13.67 4.17
N PRO A 225 -5.27 14.13 2.89
CA PRO A 225 -5.45 15.54 2.59
C PRO A 225 -6.81 16.05 3.06
N ALA A 226 -6.83 17.29 3.52
CA ALA A 226 -8.04 18.02 3.89
C ALA A 226 -7.96 19.44 3.32
N ASP A 227 -7.90 20.47 4.16
CA ASP A 227 -7.69 21.86 3.77
C ASP A 227 -6.20 22.24 3.69
N VAL A 228 -5.91 23.45 3.19
CA VAL A 228 -4.54 23.95 2.98
C VAL A 228 -3.73 23.99 4.28
N SER A 229 -4.34 24.38 5.40
CA SER A 229 -3.65 24.50 6.70
C SER A 229 -3.28 23.12 7.25
N HIS A 230 -4.22 22.17 7.19
CA HIS A 230 -3.97 20.78 7.55
C HIS A 230 -2.87 20.16 6.69
N ASN A 231 -2.90 20.40 5.38
CA ASN A 231 -1.93 19.83 4.43
C ASN A 231 -0.51 20.37 4.68
N GLU A 232 -0.36 21.67 4.95
CA GLU A 232 0.93 22.29 5.32
C GLU A 232 1.46 21.72 6.64
N THR A 233 0.60 21.64 7.65
CA THR A 233 0.95 21.07 8.95
C THR A 233 1.38 19.61 8.82
N SER A 234 0.63 18.83 8.05
CA SER A 234 0.92 17.42 7.78
C SER A 234 2.27 17.24 7.08
N ARG A 235 2.56 18.05 6.05
CA ARG A 235 3.86 18.05 5.36
C ARG A 235 5.01 18.29 6.33
N ARG A 236 4.92 19.36 7.12
CA ARG A 236 5.96 19.71 8.10
C ARG A 236 6.20 18.59 9.11
N LEU A 237 5.14 18.07 9.73
CA LEU A 237 5.26 17.00 10.75
C LEU A 237 5.84 15.72 10.14
N LEU A 238 5.34 15.28 8.99
CA LEU A 238 5.86 14.09 8.31
C LEU A 238 7.33 14.26 7.91
N GLN A 239 7.73 15.45 7.45
CA GLN A 239 9.13 15.74 7.13
C GLN A 239 10.02 15.70 8.38
N GLN A 240 9.57 16.26 9.50
CA GLN A 240 10.28 16.16 10.79
C GLN A 240 10.42 14.69 11.23
N LEU A 241 9.37 13.89 11.10
CA LEU A 241 9.43 12.44 11.38
C LEU A 241 10.50 11.76 10.52
N VAL A 242 10.55 12.04 9.21
CA VAL A 242 11.57 11.47 8.32
C VAL A 242 13.00 11.84 8.76
N LEU A 243 13.22 13.10 9.15
CA LEU A 243 14.54 13.57 9.59
C LEU A 243 15.00 12.86 10.87
N ILE A 244 14.11 12.71 11.85
CA ILE A 244 14.42 12.00 13.09
C ILE A 244 14.64 10.53 12.83
N ILE A 245 13.81 9.88 12.00
CA ILE A 245 14.00 8.48 11.63
C ILE A 245 15.37 8.28 10.98
N ARG A 246 15.76 9.18 10.07
CA ARG A 246 17.08 9.14 9.43
C ARG A 246 18.20 9.22 10.47
N ASP A 247 18.14 10.20 11.37
CA ASP A 247 19.12 10.35 12.46
C ASP A 247 19.19 9.11 13.36
N VAL A 248 18.05 8.59 13.81
CA VAL A 248 17.95 7.36 14.62
C VAL A 248 18.57 6.17 13.89
N THR A 249 18.30 6.00 12.59
CA THR A 249 18.88 4.90 11.81
C THR A 249 20.39 5.00 11.61
N HIS A 250 20.96 6.21 11.70
CA HIS A 250 22.41 6.43 11.61
C HIS A 250 23.14 6.23 12.96
N ARG A 251 22.43 6.32 14.09
CA ARG A 251 23.03 6.15 15.43
C ARG A 251 23.06 4.68 15.87
N LYS A 252 24.04 4.32 16.71
CA LYS A 252 24.15 2.99 17.36
C LYS A 252 23.00 2.67 18.34
N THR A 253 22.13 3.64 18.62
CA THR A 253 20.95 3.51 19.51
C THR A 253 19.81 2.69 18.90
N LEU A 254 19.84 2.41 17.59
CA LEU A 254 18.82 1.60 16.92
C LEU A 254 18.73 0.16 17.48
N ALA A 255 19.86 -0.42 17.91
CA ALA A 255 19.90 -1.78 18.44
C ALA A 255 19.07 -1.93 19.72
N GLY A 256 19.42 -1.20 20.80
CA GLY A 256 18.69 -1.29 22.07
C GLY A 256 17.22 -0.78 22.03
N LEU A 257 16.77 -0.21 20.91
CA LEU A 257 15.38 0.19 20.68
C LEU A 257 14.60 -0.85 19.90
N LEU A 258 15.24 -1.53 18.94
CA LEU A 258 14.69 -2.74 18.36
C LEU A 258 14.48 -3.79 19.46
N ASP A 259 15.40 -3.94 20.41
CA ASP A 259 15.27 -4.89 21.55
C ASP A 259 13.96 -4.72 22.36
N ARG A 260 13.49 -3.48 22.61
CA ARG A 260 12.25 -3.23 23.37
C ARG A 260 10.97 -3.53 22.60
N MET A 261 10.99 -3.36 21.28
CA MET A 261 9.90 -3.81 20.42
C MET A 261 10.01 -5.28 20.08
N GLU A 262 11.23 -5.82 20.10
CA GLU A 262 11.53 -7.22 19.99
C GLU A 262 10.72 -7.97 21.02
N SER A 263 10.72 -7.61 22.31
CA SER A 263 9.99 -8.39 23.32
C SER A 263 8.50 -8.57 23.00
N THR A 264 7.77 -7.51 22.68
CA THR A 264 6.31 -7.61 22.40
C THR A 264 6.03 -8.37 21.09
N VAL A 265 6.86 -8.16 20.06
CA VAL A 265 6.75 -8.88 18.78
C VAL A 265 7.21 -10.33 18.93
N ILE A 266 8.22 -10.60 19.75
CA ILE A 266 8.76 -11.90 20.13
C ILE A 266 7.65 -12.68 20.83
N ASP A 267 7.03 -12.09 21.85
CA ASP A 267 5.95 -12.70 22.62
C ASP A 267 4.78 -13.07 21.69
N ALA A 268 4.34 -12.15 20.81
CA ALA A 268 3.29 -12.44 19.83
C ALA A 268 3.69 -13.53 18.81
N VAL A 269 4.96 -13.60 18.41
CA VAL A 269 5.47 -14.69 17.56
C VAL A 269 5.51 -16.02 18.35
N HIS A 270 5.84 -15.99 19.65
CA HIS A 270 5.82 -17.17 20.51
C HIS A 270 4.40 -17.67 20.78
N GLU A 271 3.43 -16.78 21.03
CA GLU A 271 2.02 -17.14 21.20
C GLU A 271 1.41 -17.78 19.95
N THR A 272 1.94 -17.43 18.77
CA THR A 272 1.52 -18.05 17.50
C THR A 272 2.27 -19.34 17.17
N GLN A 273 3.16 -19.81 18.06
CA GLN A 273 3.89 -21.07 17.87
C GLN A 273 2.93 -22.27 17.82
N GLY A 274 3.07 -23.07 16.76
CA GLY A 274 2.24 -24.26 16.51
C GLY A 274 1.12 -24.05 15.50
N GLN A 275 0.92 -22.83 15.01
CA GLN A 275 0.05 -22.57 13.85
C GLN A 275 0.66 -23.19 12.58
N PRO A 276 -0.15 -23.67 11.62
CA PRO A 276 0.34 -24.26 10.36
C PRO A 276 1.26 -23.33 9.57
N TRP A 277 1.07 -22.02 9.73
CA TRP A 277 1.85 -20.98 9.09
C TRP A 277 2.18 -19.91 10.13
N GLN A 278 3.45 -19.84 10.54
CA GLN A 278 3.94 -18.84 11.49
C GLN A 278 5.13 -18.09 10.89
N PRO A 279 5.22 -16.77 11.09
CA PRO A 279 6.31 -15.98 10.54
C PRO A 279 7.57 -16.17 11.39
N PRO A 280 8.73 -16.51 10.80
CA PRO A 280 9.95 -16.59 11.59
C PRO A 280 10.32 -15.20 12.11
N LEU A 281 10.81 -15.14 13.35
CA LEU A 281 11.12 -13.90 14.05
C LEU A 281 12.03 -12.97 13.24
N ALA A 282 13.08 -13.54 12.62
CA ALA A 282 14.00 -12.83 11.75
C ALA A 282 13.30 -12.15 10.56
N TRP A 283 12.28 -12.79 9.98
CA TRP A 283 11.50 -12.24 8.86
C TRP A 283 10.60 -11.09 9.29
N THR A 284 10.06 -11.15 10.50
CA THR A 284 9.23 -10.08 11.06
C THR A 284 10.06 -8.84 11.38
N LEU A 285 11.29 -9.03 11.85
CA LEU A 285 12.19 -7.95 12.27
C LEU A 285 13.15 -7.49 11.16
N GLU A 286 13.08 -8.08 9.96
CA GLU A 286 13.84 -7.64 8.80
C GLU A 286 13.61 -6.15 8.51
N ARG A 287 14.69 -5.41 8.20
CA ARG A 287 14.59 -3.98 7.89
C ARG A 287 13.55 -3.69 6.80
N GLY A 288 12.61 -2.82 7.12
CA GLY A 288 11.56 -2.37 6.20
C GLY A 288 10.27 -3.19 6.19
N THR A 289 10.17 -4.25 7.02
CA THR A 289 8.88 -4.87 7.34
C THR A 289 7.99 -3.89 8.08
N PRO A 290 6.66 -4.07 8.06
CA PRO A 290 5.75 -3.21 8.80
C PRO A 290 6.06 -3.14 10.31
N ALA A 291 6.33 -4.27 10.97
CA ALA A 291 6.71 -4.29 12.38
C ALA A 291 8.00 -3.49 12.67
N ALA A 292 9.07 -3.67 11.87
CA ALA A 292 10.32 -2.92 12.05
C ALA A 292 10.14 -1.41 11.76
N VAL A 293 9.29 -1.04 10.80
CA VAL A 293 8.99 0.36 10.49
C VAL A 293 8.21 1.02 11.63
N SER A 294 7.32 0.29 12.31
CA SER A 294 6.57 0.79 13.46
C SER A 294 7.51 1.35 14.55
N ALA A 295 8.64 0.68 14.82
CA ALA A 295 9.65 1.14 15.77
C ALA A 295 10.19 2.52 15.44
N LEU A 296 10.64 2.68 14.20
CA LEU A 296 11.23 3.92 13.72
C LEU A 296 10.21 5.07 13.81
N VAL A 297 8.98 4.82 13.36
CA VAL A 297 7.94 5.86 13.34
C VAL A 297 7.53 6.25 14.75
N ARG A 298 7.42 5.32 15.70
CA ARG A 298 7.09 5.63 17.10
C ARG A 298 8.16 6.46 17.78
N ILE A 299 9.44 6.13 17.60
CA ILE A 299 10.54 6.92 18.16
C ILE A 299 10.46 8.36 17.67
N ALA A 300 10.30 8.55 16.36
CA ALA A 300 10.20 9.89 15.80
C ALA A 300 8.93 10.60 16.25
N ALA A 301 7.82 9.87 16.37
CA ALA A 301 6.57 10.41 16.89
C ALA A 301 6.75 10.98 18.30
N ARG A 302 7.48 10.30 19.21
CA ARG A 302 7.75 10.77 20.60
C ARG A 302 8.30 12.18 20.68
N SER A 303 9.05 12.58 19.65
CA SER A 303 9.68 13.89 19.58
C SER A 303 8.88 14.93 18.78
N VAL A 304 7.85 14.53 18.03
CA VAL A 304 7.16 15.42 17.06
C VAL A 304 5.66 15.54 17.33
N LEU A 305 5.04 14.45 17.77
CA LEU A 305 3.59 14.34 17.93
C LEU A 305 3.15 14.45 19.39
N TRP A 306 4.06 14.34 20.36
CA TRP A 306 3.77 14.43 21.79
C TRP A 306 4.11 15.78 22.44
N ASP A 307 4.52 16.79 21.66
CA ASP A 307 4.65 18.18 22.14
C ASP A 307 3.29 18.90 22.17
N THR A 308 2.37 18.41 23.01
CA THR A 308 1.32 19.23 23.62
C THR A 308 1.18 18.89 25.11
N PRO A 309 2.01 19.47 25.99
CA PRO A 309 1.66 19.53 27.40
C PRO A 309 0.53 20.55 27.56
N GLY A 310 -0.69 20.08 27.80
CA GLY A 310 -1.80 20.93 28.25
C GLY A 310 -3.10 20.84 27.47
N ALA A 311 -3.75 19.68 27.48
CA ALA A 311 -5.21 19.60 27.38
C ALA A 311 -5.67 18.40 28.19
N GLY A 312 -5.82 18.61 29.51
CA GLY A 312 -6.55 17.67 30.35
C GLY A 312 -8.01 17.57 29.88
N PRO A 313 -8.72 16.47 30.20
CA PRO A 313 -10.11 16.32 29.82
C PRO A 313 -10.97 17.43 30.45
N PRO A 314 -11.96 18.00 29.74
CA PRO A 314 -12.99 18.80 30.40
C PRO A 314 -13.76 17.88 31.35
N GLY A 315 -13.87 18.31 32.61
CA GLY A 315 -14.76 17.71 33.60
C GLY A 315 -16.23 17.95 33.26
#